data_AF-A0A0P6RE85-F1
#
_entry.id   AF-A0A0P6RE85-F1
#
_cell.length_a   1.000
_cell.length_b   1.000
_cell.length_c   1.000
_cell.angle_alpha   90.00
_cell.angle_beta   90.00
_cell.angle_gamma   90.00
#
_symmetry.space_group_name_H-M   'P 1'
#
loop_
_entity.id
_entity.type
_entity.pdbx_description
1 polymer ?
#
loop_
_entity_poly.entity_id
_entity_poly.type
_entity_poly.pdbx_seq_one_letter_code
_entity_poly.pdbx_strand_id
1 'polypeptide(L)'
;MKHTVFALAAAVSLCANVARADMVDEILDDQILPAMQALAESGQDLADVAKTICRPGASPLRDAYAQAFDDWIRVSHLRFGPTETDNRAFALAFWPDSRGKTPKTLATHLREADPALLTPQRFAQSSIAGRGFYALEFMYFDQDFTSAKPHEYRCALTAAMARDIATNATAIHQEWQDSYANQMRTASGRYQNKTEVKQELYKSLNTGLQMLADMRLGRPLGSFDKPRPKRAEAWRSGRSQHHIVLALQALQPLAIALADGDQDLTVQLEAAFQKPILRAQRLEDPRLKGVADPAKRFRIEALQQEVNDLRALIESDLGPSLGVLAGFNSLDGD
;
A
#
# COMPACT_ATOMS: atom_id res chain seq x y z
N MET A 1 27.99 60.93 49.25
CA MET A 1 28.02 59.51 48.82
C MET A 1 26.61 58.95 48.84
N LYS A 2 26.04 58.64 47.68
CA LYS A 2 25.00 57.61 47.44
C LYS A 2 24.73 57.61 45.94
N HIS A 3 25.38 56.70 45.22
CA HIS A 3 25.18 56.46 43.80
C HIS A 3 24.02 55.49 43.63
N THR A 4 22.99 55.91 42.89
CA THR A 4 21.85 55.07 42.50
C THR A 4 22.15 54.50 41.12
N VAL A 5 22.40 53.20 41.04
CA VAL A 5 22.65 52.48 39.78
C VAL A 5 21.30 52.00 39.23
N PHE A 6 20.92 52.50 38.05
CA PHE A 6 19.80 51.99 37.26
C PHE A 6 20.29 50.78 36.45
N ALA A 7 19.75 49.59 36.73
CA ALA A 7 19.99 48.39 35.94
C ALA A 7 18.95 48.32 34.81
N LEU A 8 19.42 48.43 33.56
CA LEU A 8 18.61 48.29 32.35
C LEU A 8 18.53 46.79 31.99
N ALA A 9 17.36 46.17 32.17
CA ALA A 9 17.11 44.80 31.75
C ALA A 9 16.83 44.77 30.25
N ALA A 10 17.80 44.28 29.46
CA ALA A 10 17.61 44.01 28.03
C ALA A 10 16.81 42.71 27.87
N ALA A 11 15.56 42.83 27.44
CA ALA A 11 14.74 41.69 27.03
C ALA A 11 15.23 41.16 25.68
N VAL A 12 16.05 40.12 25.69
CA VAL A 12 16.43 39.37 24.48
C VAL A 12 15.20 38.57 24.06
N SER A 13 14.51 39.02 23.01
CA SER A 13 13.49 38.22 22.34
C SER A 13 14.18 37.13 21.53
N LEU A 14 14.22 35.91 22.08
CA LEU A 14 14.52 34.71 21.30
C LEU A 14 13.36 34.49 20.32
N CYS A 15 13.53 34.95 19.09
CA CYS A 15 12.77 34.38 17.97
C CYS A 15 13.29 32.96 17.79
N ALA A 16 12.61 31.98 18.38
CA ALA A 16 12.77 30.59 18.00
C ALA A 16 12.29 30.47 16.54
N ASN A 17 13.21 30.60 15.59
CA ASN A 17 13.00 30.05 14.26
C ASN A 17 12.84 28.55 14.44
N VAL A 18 11.59 28.09 14.58
CA VAL A 18 11.26 26.69 14.38
C VAL A 18 11.62 26.43 12.92
N ALA A 19 12.81 25.84 12.71
CA ALA A 19 13.19 25.37 11.38
C ALA A 19 12.08 24.41 10.95
N ARG A 20 11.33 24.79 9.90
CA ARG A 20 10.36 23.88 9.26
C ARG A 20 11.15 22.63 8.87
N ALA A 21 10.67 21.46 9.29
CA ALA A 21 11.25 20.21 8.84
C ALA A 21 11.21 20.17 7.31
N ASP A 22 12.24 19.59 6.67
CA ASP A 22 12.22 19.38 5.22
C ASP A 22 11.03 18.46 4.89
N MET A 23 10.23 18.78 3.87
CA MET A 23 9.10 17.96 3.42
C MET A 23 9.47 16.48 3.26
N VAL A 24 10.70 16.17 2.82
CA VAL A 24 11.15 14.78 2.69
C VAL A 24 11.30 14.13 4.06
N ASP A 25 11.83 14.85 5.06
CA ASP A 25 11.96 14.35 6.43
C ASP A 25 10.57 14.08 7.03
N GLU A 26 9.62 14.99 6.86
CA GLU A 26 8.22 14.81 7.31
C GLU A 26 7.58 13.57 6.69
N ILE A 27 7.67 13.40 5.36
CA ILE A 27 7.10 12.23 4.67
C ILE A 27 7.77 10.93 5.16
N LEU A 28 9.08 10.93 5.36
CA LEU A 28 9.80 9.75 5.84
C LEU A 28 9.44 9.39 7.28
N ASP A 29 9.48 10.36 8.19
CA ASP A 29 9.39 10.14 9.63
C ASP A 29 7.94 9.94 10.10
N ASP A 30 6.99 10.65 9.49
CA ASP A 30 5.60 10.62 9.94
C ASP A 30 4.72 9.68 9.10
N GLN A 31 5.17 9.28 7.90
CA GLN A 31 4.36 8.48 6.98
C GLN A 31 5.02 7.15 6.60
N ILE A 32 6.19 7.18 5.95
CA ILE A 32 6.77 5.96 5.33
C ILE A 32 7.34 5.01 6.38
N LEU A 33 8.22 5.48 7.26
CA LEU A 33 8.90 4.62 8.24
C LEU A 33 7.90 3.98 9.22
N PRO A 34 6.94 4.72 9.82
CA PRO A 34 5.95 4.12 10.70
C PRO A 34 5.05 3.10 9.98
N ALA A 35 4.66 3.37 8.73
CA ALA A 35 3.81 2.45 7.97
C ALA A 35 4.54 1.16 7.57
N MET A 36 5.84 1.24 7.26
CA MET A 36 6.68 0.05 7.01
C MET A 36 6.89 -0.76 8.29
N GLN A 37 7.09 -0.09 9.43
CA GLN A 37 7.16 -0.76 10.72
C GLN A 37 5.85 -1.50 11.03
N ALA A 38 4.70 -0.84 10.87
CA ALA A 38 3.40 -1.45 11.10
C ALA A 38 3.18 -2.71 10.24
N LEU A 39 3.57 -2.67 8.96
CA LEU A 39 3.53 -3.83 8.08
C LEU A 39 4.46 -4.97 8.54
N ALA A 40 5.67 -4.66 9.02
CA ALA A 40 6.58 -5.67 9.56
C ALA A 40 6.02 -6.33 10.82
N GLU A 41 5.46 -5.53 11.74
CA GLU A 41 4.87 -5.99 12.99
C GLU A 41 3.61 -6.84 12.75
N SER A 42 2.67 -6.38 11.92
CA SER A 42 1.46 -7.15 11.61
C SER A 42 1.74 -8.37 10.74
N GLY A 43 2.76 -8.31 9.86
CA GLY A 43 3.27 -9.48 9.16
C GLY A 43 3.79 -10.55 10.13
N GLN A 44 4.55 -10.14 11.15
CA GLN A 44 5.05 -11.04 12.19
C GLN A 44 3.92 -11.62 13.05
N ASP A 45 2.95 -10.83 13.46
CA ASP A 45 1.75 -11.31 14.18
C ASP A 45 0.98 -12.36 13.35
N LEU A 46 0.75 -12.10 12.07
CA LEU A 46 0.15 -13.08 11.15
C LEU A 46 0.96 -14.39 11.11
N ALA A 47 2.29 -14.32 11.06
CA ALA A 47 3.13 -15.51 11.07
C ALA A 47 3.02 -16.30 12.38
N ASP A 48 2.95 -15.62 13.52
CA ASP A 48 2.85 -16.27 14.84
C ASP A 48 1.48 -16.89 15.09
N VAL A 49 0.40 -16.21 14.67
CA VAL A 49 -0.95 -16.77 14.70
C VAL A 49 -1.06 -17.96 13.76
N ALA A 50 -0.53 -17.87 12.53
CA ALA A 50 -0.61 -18.96 11.54
C ALA A 50 0.17 -20.23 11.94
N LYS A 51 1.22 -20.11 12.76
CA LYS A 51 1.95 -21.26 13.32
C LYS A 51 1.08 -22.10 14.26
N THR A 52 0.16 -21.48 14.98
CA THR A 52 -0.65 -22.13 16.02
C THR A 52 -2.07 -22.43 15.56
N ILE A 53 -2.63 -21.57 14.71
CA ILE A 53 -4.00 -21.64 14.22
C ILE A 53 -3.97 -21.72 12.70
N CYS A 54 -4.39 -22.85 12.15
CA CYS A 54 -4.52 -23.04 10.70
C CYS A 54 -5.98 -23.14 10.23
N ARG A 55 -6.93 -23.41 11.14
CA ARG A 55 -8.31 -23.71 10.74
C ARG A 55 -8.88 -22.55 9.92
N PRO A 56 -9.24 -22.76 8.63
CA PRO A 56 -9.86 -21.73 7.84
C PRO A 56 -11.14 -21.24 8.54
N GLY A 57 -11.27 -19.92 8.71
CA GLY A 57 -12.41 -19.32 9.41
C GLY A 57 -12.24 -19.11 10.92
N ALA A 58 -11.12 -19.47 11.53
CA ALA A 58 -10.82 -19.05 12.90
C ALA A 58 -10.60 -17.52 12.95
N SER A 59 -11.31 -16.83 13.84
CA SER A 59 -11.27 -15.35 13.93
C SER A 59 -9.85 -14.80 14.11
N PRO A 60 -9.01 -15.31 15.05
CA PRO A 60 -7.68 -14.74 15.25
C PRO A 60 -6.81 -14.74 13.98
N LEU A 61 -6.88 -15.82 13.19
CA LEU A 61 -6.13 -15.93 11.94
C LEU A 61 -6.66 -14.98 10.86
N ARG A 62 -7.99 -14.80 10.80
CA ARG A 62 -8.61 -13.86 9.85
C ARG A 62 -8.34 -12.41 10.22
N ASP A 63 -8.33 -12.10 11.51
CA ASP A 63 -8.08 -10.76 12.02
C ASP A 63 -6.61 -10.38 11.81
N ALA A 64 -5.66 -11.26 12.13
CA ALA A 64 -4.24 -11.03 11.83
C ALA A 64 -3.97 -10.92 10.32
N TYR A 65 -4.64 -11.74 9.50
CA TYR A 65 -4.57 -11.62 8.03
C TYR A 65 -5.11 -10.28 7.55
N ALA A 66 -6.26 -9.85 8.07
CA ALA A 66 -6.89 -8.59 7.71
C ALA A 66 -5.99 -7.40 8.04
N GLN A 67 -5.43 -7.38 9.26
CA GLN A 67 -4.54 -6.31 9.71
C GLN A 67 -3.27 -6.23 8.86
N ALA A 68 -2.58 -7.36 8.65
CA ALA A 68 -1.37 -7.39 7.83
C ALA A 68 -1.62 -6.97 6.37
N PHE A 69 -2.77 -7.37 5.81
CA PHE A 69 -3.12 -6.96 4.45
C PHE A 69 -3.48 -5.47 4.40
N ASP A 70 -4.11 -4.91 5.42
CA ASP A 70 -4.41 -3.48 5.49
C ASP A 70 -3.14 -2.64 5.54
N ASP A 71 -2.17 -3.02 6.37
CA ASP A 71 -0.89 -2.32 6.46
C ASP A 71 -0.13 -2.40 5.13
N TRP A 72 -0.21 -3.54 4.44
CA TRP A 72 0.32 -3.63 3.08
C TRP A 72 -0.38 -2.68 2.11
N ILE A 73 -1.72 -2.61 2.14
CA ILE A 73 -2.47 -1.73 1.23
C ILE A 73 -2.07 -0.28 1.44
N ARG A 74 -1.86 0.16 2.69
CA ARG A 74 -1.40 1.52 3.02
C ARG A 74 -0.07 1.86 2.36
N VAL A 75 0.88 0.92 2.31
CA VAL A 75 2.20 1.15 1.68
C VAL A 75 2.29 0.67 0.24
N SER A 76 1.24 0.07 -0.32
CA SER A 76 1.28 -0.59 -1.64
C SER A 76 1.53 0.35 -2.83
N HIS A 77 1.47 1.66 -2.61
CA HIS A 77 1.81 2.67 -3.60
C HIS A 77 3.33 2.92 -3.70
N LEU A 78 4.08 2.61 -2.64
CA LEU A 78 5.54 2.66 -2.62
C LEU A 78 6.09 1.50 -3.45
N ARG A 79 6.26 1.74 -4.75
CA ARG A 79 6.78 0.81 -5.76
C ARG A 79 8.16 1.27 -6.22
N PHE A 80 9.03 1.47 -5.25
CA PHE A 80 10.42 1.88 -5.43
C PHE A 80 11.24 1.46 -4.21
N GLY A 81 12.57 1.53 -4.33
CA GLY A 81 13.48 1.27 -3.23
C GLY A 81 13.38 -0.16 -2.68
N PRO A 82 13.38 -0.34 -1.34
CA PRO A 82 13.40 -1.65 -0.68
C PRO A 82 12.27 -2.61 -1.06
N THR A 83 11.16 -2.07 -1.56
CA THR A 83 10.00 -2.86 -1.99
C THR A 83 10.26 -3.61 -3.30
N GLU A 84 11.16 -3.10 -4.15
CA GLU A 84 11.50 -3.70 -5.45
C GLU A 84 12.67 -4.68 -5.36
N THR A 85 13.53 -4.53 -4.35
CA THR A 85 14.63 -5.46 -4.07
C THR A 85 14.11 -6.89 -4.06
N ASP A 86 14.73 -7.77 -4.86
CA ASP A 86 14.36 -9.18 -5.01
C ASP A 86 12.87 -9.45 -5.29
N ASN A 87 12.16 -8.48 -5.91
CA ASN A 87 10.72 -8.54 -6.15
C ASN A 87 9.87 -8.71 -4.87
N ARG A 88 10.32 -8.22 -3.71
CA ARG A 88 9.62 -8.39 -2.42
C ARG A 88 8.16 -7.93 -2.47
N ALA A 89 7.86 -6.78 -3.10
CA ALA A 89 6.50 -6.30 -3.28
C ALA A 89 5.61 -7.27 -4.08
N PHE A 90 6.14 -7.86 -5.15
CA PHE A 90 5.42 -8.86 -5.92
C PHE A 90 5.23 -10.16 -5.14
N ALA A 91 6.24 -10.58 -4.36
CA ALA A 91 6.13 -11.73 -3.46
C ALA A 91 5.07 -11.54 -2.38
N LEU A 92 4.93 -10.33 -1.83
CA LEU A 92 3.86 -9.98 -0.89
C LEU A 92 2.48 -9.97 -1.57
N ALA A 93 2.39 -9.47 -2.80
CA ALA A 93 1.10 -9.09 -3.38
C ALA A 93 1.03 -9.27 -4.91
N PHE A 94 1.03 -10.52 -5.37
CA PHE A 94 0.82 -10.86 -6.78
C PHE A 94 -0.63 -10.67 -7.22
N TRP A 95 -0.97 -9.47 -7.70
CA TRP A 95 -2.25 -9.14 -8.31
C TRP A 95 -2.08 -8.00 -9.33
N PRO A 96 -2.79 -8.02 -10.48
CA PRO A 96 -3.85 -8.96 -10.85
C PRO A 96 -3.36 -10.26 -11.50
N ASP A 97 -3.96 -11.38 -11.09
CA ASP A 97 -3.70 -12.68 -11.71
C ASP A 97 -4.65 -12.96 -12.88
N SER A 98 -4.39 -12.33 -14.03
CA SER A 98 -5.23 -12.49 -15.23
C SER A 98 -5.20 -13.89 -15.84
N ARG A 99 -4.18 -14.70 -15.54
CA ARG A 99 -3.93 -16.03 -16.13
C ARG A 99 -4.24 -17.19 -15.16
N GLY A 100 -4.74 -16.88 -13.98
CA GLY A 100 -5.08 -17.87 -12.95
C GLY A 100 -3.86 -18.67 -12.48
N LYS A 101 -2.69 -18.03 -12.38
CA LYS A 101 -1.44 -18.64 -11.90
C LYS A 101 -1.51 -18.99 -10.43
N THR A 102 -2.10 -18.15 -9.58
CA THR A 102 -2.22 -18.40 -8.14
C THR A 102 -2.97 -19.70 -7.84
N PRO A 103 -4.22 -19.91 -8.30
CA PRO A 103 -4.93 -21.16 -8.00
C PRO A 103 -4.24 -22.40 -8.60
N LYS A 104 -3.59 -22.27 -9.77
CA LYS A 104 -2.83 -23.37 -10.38
C LYS A 104 -1.62 -23.77 -9.53
N THR A 105 -0.83 -22.79 -9.08
CA THR A 105 0.34 -23.01 -8.23
C THR A 105 -0.07 -23.63 -6.90
N LEU A 106 -1.11 -23.11 -6.25
CA LEU A 106 -1.63 -23.64 -4.98
C LEU A 106 -2.14 -25.07 -5.12
N ALA A 107 -2.89 -25.37 -6.18
CA ALA A 107 -3.39 -26.72 -6.43
C ALA A 107 -2.24 -27.72 -6.65
N THR A 108 -1.17 -27.29 -7.32
CA THR A 108 0.05 -28.08 -7.49
C THR A 108 0.72 -28.35 -6.15
N HIS A 109 0.96 -27.33 -5.32
CA HIS A 109 1.57 -27.51 -4.00
C HIS A 109 0.76 -28.45 -3.12
N LEU A 110 -0.57 -28.31 -3.08
CA LEU A 110 -1.45 -29.16 -2.28
C LEU A 110 -1.48 -30.62 -2.77
N ARG A 111 -1.44 -30.83 -4.09
CA ARG A 111 -1.40 -32.16 -4.71
C ARG A 111 -0.08 -32.88 -4.47
N GLU A 112 1.04 -32.17 -4.61
CA GLU A 112 2.38 -32.73 -4.44
C GLU A 112 2.74 -32.91 -2.97
N ALA A 113 2.22 -32.04 -2.10
CA ALA A 113 2.43 -32.08 -0.66
C ALA A 113 3.91 -32.20 -0.26
N ASP A 114 4.81 -31.58 -1.05
CA ASP A 114 6.26 -31.68 -0.86
C ASP A 114 6.69 -30.96 0.43
N PRO A 115 7.18 -31.69 1.45
CA PRO A 115 7.63 -31.08 2.70
C PRO A 115 8.85 -30.17 2.52
N ALA A 116 9.68 -30.40 1.49
CA ALA A 116 10.86 -29.59 1.24
C ALA A 116 10.52 -28.14 0.89
N LEU A 117 9.39 -27.93 0.19
CA LEU A 117 8.85 -26.60 -0.14
C LEU A 117 8.57 -25.76 1.12
N LEU A 118 8.26 -26.38 2.25
CA LEU A 118 7.85 -25.69 3.47
C LEU A 118 9.01 -25.04 4.24
N THR A 119 10.25 -25.32 3.84
CA THR A 119 11.45 -24.66 4.39
C THR A 119 11.51 -23.19 3.94
N PRO A 120 12.02 -22.25 4.77
CA PRO A 120 12.10 -20.83 4.39
C PRO A 120 12.83 -20.61 3.05
N GLN A 121 13.95 -21.31 2.85
CA GLN A 121 14.81 -21.17 1.68
C GLN A 121 14.13 -21.66 0.40
N ARG A 122 13.48 -22.84 0.43
CA ARG A 122 12.75 -23.36 -0.74
C ARG A 122 11.48 -22.57 -1.01
N PHE A 123 10.77 -22.14 0.04
CA PHE A 123 9.55 -21.37 -0.12
C PHE A 123 9.80 -20.01 -0.79
N ALA A 124 10.88 -19.32 -0.41
CA ALA A 124 11.30 -18.05 -1.03
C ALA A 124 11.67 -18.20 -2.52
N GLN A 125 12.03 -19.41 -2.97
CA GLN A 125 12.29 -19.73 -4.38
C GLN A 125 11.04 -20.22 -5.13
N SER A 126 9.92 -20.44 -4.43
CA SER A 126 8.67 -20.82 -5.06
C SER A 126 8.15 -19.71 -5.97
N SER A 127 7.29 -20.09 -6.90
CA SER A 127 6.59 -19.14 -7.77
C SER A 127 5.87 -18.10 -6.91
N ILE A 128 6.13 -16.81 -7.19
CA ILE A 128 5.47 -15.66 -6.57
C ILE A 128 3.93 -15.80 -6.59
N ALA A 129 3.36 -16.44 -7.61
CA ALA A 129 1.92 -16.67 -7.70
C ALA A 129 1.37 -17.53 -6.55
N GLY A 130 2.19 -18.39 -5.93
CA GLY A 130 1.83 -19.21 -4.78
C GLY A 130 2.21 -18.59 -3.42
N ARG A 131 2.57 -17.31 -3.39
CA ARG A 131 3.07 -16.60 -2.20
C ARG A 131 2.20 -15.37 -1.90
N GLY A 132 2.39 -14.79 -0.72
CA GLY A 132 1.80 -13.50 -0.36
C GLY A 132 0.30 -13.51 -0.01
N PHE A 133 -0.24 -12.31 0.17
CA PHE A 133 -1.59 -12.06 0.69
C PHE A 133 -2.70 -12.64 -0.20
N TYR A 134 -2.52 -12.62 -1.52
CA TYR A 134 -3.51 -13.16 -2.46
C TYR A 134 -3.53 -14.69 -2.46
N ALA A 135 -2.37 -15.33 -2.34
CA ALA A 135 -2.32 -16.78 -2.17
C ALA A 135 -3.00 -17.21 -0.86
N LEU A 136 -2.73 -16.49 0.25
CA LEU A 136 -3.44 -16.70 1.51
C LEU A 136 -4.95 -16.45 1.40
N GLU A 137 -5.38 -15.48 0.60
CA GLU A 137 -6.81 -15.24 0.37
C GLU A 137 -7.52 -16.49 -0.18
N PHE A 138 -6.89 -17.17 -1.15
CA PHE A 138 -7.41 -18.45 -1.66
C PHE A 138 -7.49 -19.49 -0.54
N MET A 139 -6.40 -19.67 0.22
CA MET A 139 -6.31 -20.68 1.28
C MET A 139 -7.36 -20.49 2.40
N TYR A 140 -7.77 -19.25 2.67
CA TYR A 140 -8.70 -18.91 3.77
C TYR A 140 -10.15 -18.68 3.37
N PHE A 141 -10.40 -18.31 2.12
CA PHE A 141 -11.72 -17.85 1.69
C PHE A 141 -12.27 -18.56 0.45
N ASP A 142 -11.45 -19.33 -0.27
CA ASP A 142 -11.90 -20.10 -1.44
C ASP A 142 -12.24 -21.54 -1.05
N GLN A 143 -13.45 -21.99 -1.39
CA GLN A 143 -13.99 -23.28 -0.92
C GLN A 143 -13.13 -24.46 -1.40
N ASP A 144 -12.59 -24.37 -2.61
CA ASP A 144 -11.77 -25.44 -3.19
C ASP A 144 -10.46 -25.65 -2.40
N PHE A 145 -9.95 -24.60 -1.76
CA PHE A 145 -8.68 -24.62 -1.02
C PHE A 145 -8.89 -24.84 0.47
N THR A 146 -9.92 -24.23 1.06
CA THR A 146 -10.22 -24.35 2.50
C THR A 146 -10.48 -25.79 2.95
N SER A 147 -11.02 -26.65 2.08
CA SER A 147 -11.22 -28.09 2.36
C SER A 147 -10.17 -29.01 1.74
N ALA A 148 -9.14 -28.48 1.09
CA ALA A 148 -8.14 -29.30 0.39
C ALA A 148 -7.37 -30.24 1.33
N LYS A 149 -7.07 -31.44 0.84
CA LYS A 149 -6.26 -32.46 1.54
C LYS A 149 -4.86 -32.55 0.92
N PRO A 150 -3.82 -32.95 1.67
CA PRO A 150 -3.83 -33.29 3.10
C PRO A 150 -3.99 -32.07 4.01
N HIS A 151 -4.76 -32.20 5.10
CA HIS A 151 -5.03 -31.10 6.04
C HIS A 151 -3.74 -30.55 6.67
N GLU A 152 -2.85 -31.44 7.12
CA GLU A 152 -1.56 -31.09 7.74
C GLU A 152 -0.68 -30.27 6.79
N TYR A 153 -0.60 -30.68 5.52
CA TYR A 153 0.21 -29.98 4.53
C TYR A 153 -0.38 -28.61 4.21
N ARG A 154 -1.70 -28.52 4.01
CA ARG A 154 -2.40 -27.25 3.81
C ARG A 154 -2.11 -26.26 4.95
N CYS A 155 -2.08 -26.76 6.19
CA CYS A 155 -1.72 -25.95 7.34
C CYS A 155 -0.27 -25.49 7.34
N ALA A 156 0.66 -26.40 7.09
CA ALA A 156 2.06 -26.04 7.04
C ALA A 156 2.37 -25.07 5.89
N LEU A 157 1.70 -25.22 4.74
CA LEU A 157 1.80 -24.32 3.59
C LEU A 157 1.30 -22.91 3.91
N THR A 158 0.17 -22.83 4.61
CA THR A 158 -0.39 -21.56 5.11
C THR A 158 0.58 -20.85 6.06
N ALA A 159 1.13 -21.58 7.03
CA ALA A 159 2.13 -21.03 7.95
C ALA A 159 3.42 -20.61 7.23
N ALA A 160 3.84 -21.35 6.19
CA ALA A 160 4.98 -20.98 5.36
C ALA A 160 4.74 -19.68 4.59
N MET A 161 3.54 -19.47 4.02
CA MET A 161 3.15 -18.21 3.37
C MET A 161 3.15 -17.03 4.34
N ALA A 162 2.56 -17.19 5.53
CA ALA A 162 2.53 -16.14 6.55
C ALA A 162 3.94 -15.75 7.02
N ARG A 163 4.82 -16.74 7.24
CA ARG A 163 6.24 -16.51 7.55
C ARG A 163 6.98 -15.79 6.41
N ASP A 164 6.69 -16.14 5.16
CA ASP A 164 7.28 -15.47 3.99
C ASP A 164 6.84 -14.01 3.92
N ILE A 165 5.57 -13.70 4.19
CA ILE A 165 5.07 -12.32 4.32
C ILE A 165 5.85 -11.57 5.40
N ALA A 166 5.96 -12.12 6.61
CA ALA A 166 6.72 -11.51 7.71
C ALA A 166 8.19 -11.26 7.32
N THR A 167 8.82 -12.24 6.66
CA THR A 167 10.22 -12.14 6.24
C THR A 167 10.43 -11.01 5.24
N ASN A 168 9.58 -10.90 4.22
CA ASN A 168 9.68 -9.84 3.23
C ASN A 168 9.33 -8.47 3.82
N ALA A 169 8.29 -8.38 4.65
CA ALA A 169 7.89 -7.13 5.32
C ALA A 169 8.99 -6.59 6.24
N THR A 170 9.59 -7.45 7.07
CA THR A 170 10.72 -7.09 7.93
C THR A 170 11.94 -6.65 7.13
N ALA A 171 12.28 -7.37 6.05
CA ALA A 171 13.41 -6.99 5.20
C ALA A 171 13.20 -5.62 4.52
N ILE A 172 11.97 -5.34 4.05
CA ILE A 172 11.61 -4.02 3.50
C ILE A 172 11.80 -2.94 4.56
N HIS A 173 11.22 -3.13 5.75
CA HIS A 173 11.31 -2.15 6.84
C HIS A 173 12.75 -1.88 7.27
N GLN A 174 13.56 -2.93 7.47
CA GLN A 174 14.96 -2.81 7.84
C GLN A 174 15.76 -2.03 6.80
N GLU A 175 15.61 -2.34 5.51
CA GLU A 175 16.36 -1.64 4.46
C GLU A 175 15.93 -0.18 4.31
N TRP A 176 14.64 0.12 4.54
CA TRP A 176 14.13 1.50 4.68
C TRP A 176 14.83 2.24 5.81
N GLN A 177 14.85 1.66 7.01
CA GLN A 177 15.40 2.26 8.21
C GLN A 177 16.93 2.42 8.14
N ASP A 178 17.63 1.38 7.71
CA ASP A 178 19.09 1.28 7.81
C ASP A 178 19.80 2.13 6.75
N SER A 179 19.20 2.28 5.57
CA SER A 179 19.90 2.89 4.43
C SER A 179 19.03 3.79 3.56
N TYR A 180 17.84 3.36 3.17
CA TYR A 180 17.11 4.01 2.09
C TYR A 180 16.51 5.36 2.49
N ALA A 181 16.00 5.50 3.72
CA ALA A 181 15.55 6.77 4.24
C ALA A 181 16.69 7.81 4.24
N ASN A 182 17.88 7.44 4.74
CA ASN A 182 19.05 8.32 4.73
C ASN A 182 19.49 8.68 3.30
N GLN A 183 19.38 7.74 2.37
CA GLN A 183 19.64 7.99 0.95
C GLN A 183 18.73 9.08 0.37
N MET A 184 17.44 9.05 0.70
CA MET A 184 16.47 10.08 0.29
C MET A 184 16.74 11.42 0.98
N ARG A 185 16.98 11.44 2.30
CA ARG A 185 17.29 12.68 3.04
C ARG A 185 18.51 13.43 2.49
N THR A 186 19.56 12.67 2.17
CA THR A 186 20.83 13.21 1.68
C THR A 186 20.87 13.36 0.16
N ALA A 187 19.83 12.92 -0.56
CA ALA A 187 19.79 12.81 -2.01
C ALA A 187 21.06 12.17 -2.58
N SER A 188 21.33 10.93 -2.17
CA SER A 188 22.54 10.20 -2.54
C SER A 188 22.25 8.89 -3.29
N GLY A 189 23.29 8.22 -3.78
CA GLY A 189 23.21 6.97 -4.53
C GLY A 189 22.45 7.12 -5.85
N ARG A 190 21.18 6.69 -5.91
CA ARG A 190 20.33 6.78 -7.10
C ARG A 190 19.79 8.19 -7.36
N TYR A 191 19.81 9.06 -6.35
CA TYR A 191 19.36 10.45 -6.48
C TYR A 191 20.58 11.36 -6.66
N GLN A 192 20.54 12.25 -7.64
CA GLN A 192 21.55 13.28 -7.88
C GLN A 192 21.30 14.54 -7.05
N ASN A 193 20.04 14.80 -6.69
CA ASN A 193 19.63 15.99 -5.96
C ASN A 193 18.27 15.80 -5.26
N LYS A 194 17.91 16.73 -4.36
CA LYS A 194 16.64 16.68 -3.62
C LYS A 194 15.39 16.76 -4.50
N THR A 195 15.48 17.33 -5.70
CA THR A 195 14.34 17.37 -6.63
C THR A 195 13.97 15.97 -7.09
N GLU A 196 14.95 15.12 -7.43
CA GLU A 196 14.67 13.73 -7.84
C GLU A 196 13.98 12.92 -6.73
N VAL A 197 14.32 13.17 -5.46
CA VAL A 197 13.64 12.54 -4.30
C VAL A 197 12.16 12.95 -4.25
N LYS A 198 11.87 14.23 -4.47
CA LYS A 198 10.49 14.74 -4.54
C LYS A 198 9.73 14.15 -5.73
N GLN A 199 10.40 13.99 -6.87
CA GLN A 199 9.85 13.39 -8.07
C GLN A 199 9.52 11.90 -7.88
N GLU A 200 10.35 11.15 -7.13
CA GLU A 200 10.05 9.75 -6.77
C GLU A 200 8.81 9.64 -5.87
N LEU A 201 8.70 10.50 -4.84
CA LEU A 201 7.52 10.55 -3.97
C LEU A 201 6.25 10.95 -4.75
N TYR A 202 6.36 11.91 -5.67
CA TYR A 202 5.29 12.29 -6.59
C TYR A 202 4.90 11.12 -7.53
N LYS A 203 5.89 10.42 -8.09
CA LYS A 203 5.66 9.22 -8.94
C LYS A 203 4.91 8.15 -8.16
N SER A 204 5.26 7.93 -6.90
CA SER A 204 4.57 6.99 -6.00
C SER A 204 3.10 7.38 -5.77
N LEU A 205 2.82 8.67 -5.50
CA LEU A 205 1.46 9.20 -5.38
C LEU A 205 0.65 8.95 -6.65
N ASN A 206 1.19 9.30 -7.83
CA ASN A 206 0.51 9.09 -9.09
C ASN A 206 0.25 7.60 -9.37
N THR A 207 1.26 6.75 -9.13
CA THR A 207 1.15 5.29 -9.28
C THR A 207 0.05 4.72 -8.39
N GLY A 208 -0.07 5.19 -7.14
CA GLY A 208 -1.12 4.78 -6.23
C GLY A 208 -2.53 5.13 -6.73
N LEU A 209 -2.71 6.34 -7.24
CA LEU A 209 -3.99 6.79 -7.80
C LEU A 209 -4.34 6.10 -9.13
N GLN A 210 -3.35 5.86 -9.98
CA GLN A 210 -3.53 5.09 -11.21
C GLN A 210 -3.94 3.64 -10.89
N MET A 211 -3.28 2.99 -9.93
CA MET A 211 -3.67 1.66 -9.46
C MET A 211 -5.10 1.64 -8.90
N LEU A 212 -5.52 2.70 -8.20
CA LEU A 212 -6.90 2.84 -7.75
C LEU A 212 -7.89 2.92 -8.92
N ALA A 213 -7.67 3.87 -9.84
CA ALA A 213 -8.56 4.13 -10.96
C ALA A 213 -8.63 2.95 -11.94
N ASP A 214 -7.49 2.49 -12.44
CA ASP A 214 -7.43 1.55 -13.56
C ASP A 214 -7.57 0.12 -13.05
N MET A 215 -7.01 -0.18 -11.89
CA MET A 215 -6.89 -1.56 -11.39
C MET A 215 -7.99 -1.90 -10.39
N ARG A 216 -8.08 -1.19 -9.26
CA ARG A 216 -9.04 -1.52 -8.18
C ARG A 216 -10.49 -1.21 -8.56
N LEU A 217 -10.71 -0.15 -9.35
CA LEU A 217 -12.03 0.24 -9.86
C LEU A 217 -12.27 -0.22 -11.31
N GLY A 218 -11.33 0.05 -12.21
CA GLY A 218 -11.51 -0.21 -13.65
C GLY A 218 -11.64 -1.68 -14.02
N ARG A 219 -10.79 -2.56 -13.46
CA ARG A 219 -10.84 -4.00 -13.77
C ARG A 219 -12.17 -4.66 -13.41
N PRO A 220 -12.78 -4.44 -12.22
CA PRO A 220 -14.09 -5.00 -11.93
C PRO A 220 -15.22 -4.34 -12.71
N LEU A 221 -15.13 -3.05 -13.02
CA LEU A 221 -16.10 -2.37 -13.89
C LEU A 221 -16.17 -3.04 -15.25
N GLY A 222 -15.05 -3.26 -15.94
CA GLY A 222 -15.07 -3.75 -17.33
C GLY A 222 -15.95 -2.87 -18.23
N SER A 223 -16.41 -3.41 -19.37
CA SER A 223 -17.43 -2.72 -20.17
C SER A 223 -18.82 -2.87 -19.55
N PHE A 224 -19.74 -1.97 -19.91
CA PHE A 224 -21.12 -2.01 -19.44
C PHE A 224 -21.78 -3.39 -19.66
N ASP A 225 -21.65 -3.97 -20.85
CA ASP A 225 -22.23 -5.29 -21.17
C ASP A 225 -21.46 -6.48 -20.59
N LYS A 226 -20.24 -6.27 -20.07
CA LYS A 226 -19.36 -7.36 -19.58
C LYS A 226 -18.68 -6.98 -18.26
N PRO A 227 -19.46 -6.72 -17.19
CA PRO A 227 -18.93 -6.42 -15.87
C PRO A 227 -18.14 -7.62 -15.32
N ARG A 228 -17.11 -7.33 -14.50
CA ARG A 228 -16.16 -8.35 -14.03
C ARG A 228 -15.97 -8.31 -12.51
N PRO A 229 -17.01 -8.50 -11.68
CA PRO A 229 -16.92 -8.37 -10.22
C PRO A 229 -15.82 -9.23 -9.59
N LYS A 230 -15.58 -10.44 -10.10
CA LYS A 230 -14.50 -11.33 -9.63
C LYS A 230 -13.06 -10.87 -10.00
N ARG A 231 -12.91 -9.73 -10.69
CA ARG A 231 -11.61 -9.08 -10.93
C ARG A 231 -11.28 -8.00 -9.88
N ALA A 232 -12.21 -7.67 -8.99
CA ALA A 232 -11.93 -6.76 -7.88
C ALA A 232 -10.83 -7.34 -6.99
N GLU A 233 -9.97 -6.46 -6.46
CA GLU A 233 -8.93 -6.84 -5.49
C GLU A 233 -9.58 -7.45 -4.24
N ALA A 234 -9.08 -8.58 -3.76
CA ALA A 234 -9.53 -9.20 -2.52
C ALA A 234 -11.07 -9.43 -2.39
N TRP A 235 -11.74 -9.77 -3.49
CA TRP A 235 -13.21 -9.98 -3.48
C TRP A 235 -13.64 -11.26 -2.74
N ARG A 236 -12.75 -12.23 -2.53
CA ARG A 236 -13.08 -13.50 -1.85
C ARG A 236 -13.27 -13.25 -0.36
N SER A 237 -12.37 -12.46 0.21
CA SER A 237 -12.37 -11.97 1.59
C SER A 237 -13.33 -10.80 1.81
N GLY A 238 -13.82 -10.15 0.74
CA GLY A 238 -14.77 -9.04 0.83
C GLY A 238 -14.12 -7.75 1.30
N ARG A 239 -12.91 -7.49 0.81
CA ARG A 239 -12.11 -6.33 1.21
C ARG A 239 -11.95 -5.30 0.09
N SER A 240 -12.54 -5.51 -1.07
CA SER A 240 -12.37 -4.65 -2.25
C SER A 240 -12.70 -3.18 -1.97
N GLN A 241 -13.86 -2.90 -1.37
CA GLN A 241 -14.23 -1.54 -0.99
C GLN A 241 -13.30 -0.98 0.11
N HIS A 242 -12.99 -1.80 1.11
CA HIS A 242 -12.12 -1.43 2.23
C HIS A 242 -10.73 -1.00 1.73
N HIS A 243 -10.13 -1.77 0.83
CA HIS A 243 -8.82 -1.45 0.26
C HIS A 243 -8.81 -0.15 -0.56
N ILE A 244 -9.92 0.16 -1.25
CA ILE A 244 -10.05 1.45 -1.95
C ILE A 244 -10.01 2.60 -0.93
N VAL A 245 -10.76 2.48 0.18
CA VAL A 245 -10.76 3.47 1.25
C VAL A 245 -9.36 3.64 1.84
N LEU A 246 -8.70 2.53 2.20
CA LEU A 246 -7.35 2.55 2.78
C LEU A 246 -6.32 3.20 1.86
N ALA A 247 -6.35 2.87 0.57
CA ALA A 247 -5.42 3.45 -0.40
C ALA A 247 -5.65 4.96 -0.58
N LEU A 248 -6.91 5.42 -0.66
CA LEU A 248 -7.21 6.86 -0.69
C LEU A 248 -6.72 7.58 0.58
N GLN A 249 -6.96 6.99 1.75
CA GLN A 249 -6.51 7.52 3.03
C GLN A 249 -4.99 7.55 3.18
N ALA A 250 -4.27 6.61 2.57
CA ALA A 250 -2.81 6.59 2.58
C ALA A 250 -2.19 7.62 1.62
N LEU A 251 -2.85 7.89 0.50
CA LEU A 251 -2.34 8.82 -0.52
C LEU A 251 -2.63 10.30 -0.19
N GLN A 252 -3.67 10.58 0.58
CA GLN A 252 -4.02 11.95 0.99
C GLN A 252 -2.91 12.68 1.76
N PRO A 253 -2.35 12.13 2.87
CA PRO A 253 -1.29 12.82 3.61
C PRO A 253 -0.01 13.00 2.80
N LEU A 254 0.28 12.07 1.87
CA LEU A 254 1.41 12.20 0.96
C LEU A 254 1.21 13.38 0.00
N ALA A 255 0.02 13.51 -0.60
CA ALA A 255 -0.29 14.62 -1.49
C ALA A 255 -0.24 15.98 -0.76
N ILE A 256 -0.75 16.05 0.47
CA ILE A 256 -0.72 17.25 1.30
C ILE A 256 0.72 17.64 1.63
N ALA A 257 1.54 16.69 2.09
CA ALA A 257 2.94 16.97 2.39
C ALA A 257 3.70 17.41 1.14
N LEU A 258 3.41 16.82 -0.03
CA LEU A 258 4.03 17.20 -1.30
C LEU A 258 3.68 18.61 -1.78
N ALA A 259 2.54 19.18 -1.35
CA ALA A 259 2.14 20.55 -1.66
C ALA A 259 2.85 21.61 -0.78
N ASP A 260 3.90 21.21 -0.05
CA ASP A 260 4.65 22.02 0.91
C ASP A 260 4.84 23.48 0.47
N GLY A 261 4.31 24.41 1.27
CA GLY A 261 4.42 25.85 1.02
C GLY A 261 3.30 26.45 0.15
N ASP A 262 2.42 25.64 -0.44
CA ASP A 262 1.23 26.08 -1.17
C ASP A 262 -0.05 25.77 -0.38
N GLN A 263 -0.51 26.76 0.39
CA GLN A 263 -1.68 26.61 1.27
C GLN A 263 -2.98 26.46 0.48
N ASP A 264 -3.11 27.12 -0.67
CA ASP A 264 -4.31 27.05 -1.49
C ASP A 264 -4.43 25.67 -2.13
N LEU A 265 -3.32 25.13 -2.67
CA LEU A 265 -3.26 23.77 -3.19
C LEU A 265 -3.50 22.72 -2.10
N THR A 266 -2.96 22.94 -0.89
CA THR A 266 -3.21 22.05 0.26
C THR A 266 -4.70 21.94 0.56
N VAL A 267 -5.42 23.06 0.69
CA VAL A 267 -6.87 23.09 0.95
C VAL A 267 -7.65 22.44 -0.21
N GLN A 268 -7.21 22.67 -1.45
CA GLN A 268 -7.82 22.07 -2.63
C GLN A 268 -7.65 20.54 -2.63
N LEU A 269 -6.46 20.03 -2.32
CA LEU A 269 -6.18 18.59 -2.21
C LEU A 269 -6.96 17.94 -1.07
N GLU A 270 -7.04 18.57 0.10
CA GLU A 270 -7.86 18.09 1.22
C GLU A 270 -9.32 17.86 0.80
N ALA A 271 -9.92 18.86 0.14
CA ALA A 271 -11.28 18.76 -0.38
C ALA A 271 -11.41 17.70 -1.49
N ALA A 272 -10.43 17.63 -2.40
CA ALA A 272 -10.42 16.70 -3.52
C ALA A 272 -10.31 15.23 -3.08
N PHE A 273 -9.59 14.92 -1.99
CA PHE A 273 -9.52 13.58 -1.41
C PHE A 273 -10.73 13.24 -0.54
N GLN A 274 -11.29 14.20 0.20
CA GLN A 274 -12.40 13.95 1.11
C GLN A 274 -13.64 13.38 0.40
N LYS A 275 -13.94 13.90 -0.80
CA LYS A 275 -15.10 13.48 -1.61
C LYS A 275 -15.06 11.98 -2.01
N PRO A 276 -14.02 11.47 -2.70
CA PRO A 276 -13.93 10.06 -3.05
C PRO A 276 -13.81 9.15 -1.82
N ILE A 277 -13.15 9.58 -0.73
CA ILE A 277 -13.09 8.79 0.53
C ILE A 277 -14.51 8.56 1.08
N LEU A 278 -15.29 9.63 1.25
CA LEU A 278 -16.68 9.52 1.75
C LEU A 278 -17.56 8.70 0.80
N ARG A 279 -17.38 8.84 -0.52
CA ARG A 279 -18.12 8.04 -1.49
C ARG A 279 -17.76 6.56 -1.40
N ALA A 280 -16.47 6.23 -1.33
CA ALA A 280 -15.98 4.86 -1.20
C ALA A 280 -16.52 4.20 0.08
N GLN A 281 -16.57 4.91 1.21
CA GLN A 281 -17.14 4.40 2.46
C GLN A 281 -18.64 4.09 2.35
N ARG A 282 -19.39 4.87 1.56
CA ARG A 282 -20.85 4.73 1.40
C ARG A 282 -21.30 3.77 0.29
N LEU A 283 -20.38 3.04 -0.34
CA LEU A 283 -20.73 2.09 -1.41
C LEU A 283 -21.57 0.91 -0.90
N GLU A 284 -21.35 0.48 0.34
CA GLU A 284 -22.00 -0.70 0.94
C GLU A 284 -21.88 -1.96 0.05
N ASP A 285 -20.70 -2.13 -0.55
CA ASP A 285 -20.40 -3.20 -1.51
C ASP A 285 -18.99 -3.75 -1.28
N PRO A 286 -18.77 -4.52 -0.19
CA PRO A 286 -17.44 -4.98 0.23
C PRO A 286 -16.70 -5.81 -0.84
N ARG A 287 -17.43 -6.39 -1.80
CA ARG A 287 -16.88 -7.24 -2.88
C ARG A 287 -16.91 -6.58 -4.26
N LEU A 288 -17.38 -5.33 -4.37
CA LEU A 288 -17.68 -4.65 -5.63
C LEU A 288 -18.54 -5.47 -6.59
N LYS A 289 -19.54 -6.19 -6.08
CA LYS A 289 -20.47 -6.97 -6.93
C LYS A 289 -21.46 -6.08 -7.68
N GLY A 290 -21.71 -4.88 -7.18
CA GLY A 290 -22.58 -3.85 -7.73
C GLY A 290 -22.13 -3.32 -9.08
N VAL A 291 -20.90 -3.60 -9.53
CA VAL A 291 -20.47 -3.31 -10.92
C VAL A 291 -21.33 -4.02 -11.98
N ALA A 292 -22.02 -5.10 -11.60
CA ALA A 292 -22.92 -5.86 -12.47
C ALA A 292 -24.39 -5.43 -12.37
N ASP A 293 -24.71 -4.48 -11.49
CA ASP A 293 -26.04 -3.90 -11.36
C ASP A 293 -26.00 -2.46 -11.91
N PRO A 294 -26.84 -2.10 -12.90
CA PRO A 294 -26.75 -0.79 -13.56
C PRO A 294 -26.81 0.40 -12.59
N ALA A 295 -27.69 0.36 -11.58
CA ALA A 295 -27.85 1.46 -10.64
C ALA A 295 -26.66 1.60 -9.68
N LYS A 296 -26.17 0.48 -9.14
CA LYS A 296 -24.99 0.47 -8.25
C LYS A 296 -23.71 0.78 -9.02
N ARG A 297 -23.59 0.33 -10.27
CA ARG A 297 -22.45 0.59 -11.15
C ARG A 297 -22.18 2.09 -11.29
N PHE A 298 -23.21 2.91 -11.49
CA PHE A 298 -23.03 4.37 -11.58
C PHE A 298 -22.35 4.97 -10.35
N ARG A 299 -22.59 4.43 -9.15
CA ARG A 299 -21.92 4.89 -7.91
C ARG A 299 -20.43 4.58 -7.93
N ILE A 300 -20.03 3.45 -8.51
CA ILE A 300 -18.64 3.01 -8.65
C ILE A 300 -17.93 3.76 -9.79
N GLU A 301 -18.61 3.99 -10.91
CA GLU A 301 -18.10 4.83 -12.01
C GLU A 301 -17.89 6.28 -11.56
N ALA A 302 -18.83 6.84 -10.78
CA ALA A 302 -18.67 8.17 -10.20
C ALA A 302 -17.45 8.24 -9.26
N LEU A 303 -17.20 7.19 -8.47
CA LEU A 303 -15.99 7.11 -7.65
C LEU A 303 -14.73 7.03 -8.51
N GLN A 304 -14.73 6.24 -9.59
CA GLN A 304 -13.60 6.16 -10.50
C GLN A 304 -13.32 7.51 -11.17
N GLN A 305 -14.36 8.23 -11.59
CA GLN A 305 -14.23 9.57 -12.15
C GLN A 305 -13.62 10.54 -11.12
N GLU A 306 -14.08 10.52 -9.86
CA GLU A 306 -13.51 11.37 -8.80
C GLU A 306 -12.01 11.06 -8.54
N VAL A 307 -11.59 9.80 -8.66
CA VAL A 307 -10.15 9.44 -8.60
C VAL A 307 -9.39 9.96 -9.82
N ASN A 308 -9.99 9.93 -11.02
CA ASN A 308 -9.37 10.49 -12.22
C ASN A 308 -9.28 12.03 -12.17
N ASP A 309 -10.29 12.70 -11.63
CA ASP A 309 -10.27 14.15 -11.42
C ASP A 309 -9.14 14.53 -10.44
N LEU A 310 -8.95 13.74 -9.38
CA LEU A 310 -7.85 13.90 -8.44
C LEU A 310 -6.47 13.69 -9.09
N ARG A 311 -6.34 12.71 -9.99
CA ARG A 311 -5.11 12.52 -10.78
C ARG A 311 -4.82 13.73 -11.66
N ALA A 312 -5.83 14.24 -12.36
CA ALA A 312 -5.69 15.41 -13.21
C ALA A 312 -5.24 16.65 -12.39
N LEU A 313 -5.82 16.86 -11.21
CA LEU A 313 -5.40 17.92 -10.28
C LEU A 313 -3.93 17.78 -9.87
N ILE A 314 -3.50 16.57 -9.49
CA ILE A 314 -2.11 16.31 -9.10
C ILE A 314 -1.16 16.54 -10.28
N GLU A 315 -1.53 16.13 -11.48
CA GLU A 315 -0.74 16.33 -12.68
C GLU A 315 -0.65 17.81 -13.11
N SER A 316 -1.74 18.57 -12.97
CA SER A 316 -1.78 19.98 -13.40
C SER A 316 -1.17 20.95 -12.40
N ASP A 317 -1.36 20.70 -11.10
CA ASP A 317 -1.08 21.71 -10.07
C ASP A 317 0.08 21.28 -9.16
N LEU A 318 0.17 20.00 -8.78
CA LEU A 318 1.23 19.49 -7.90
C LEU A 318 2.52 19.12 -8.66
N GLY A 319 2.41 18.51 -9.84
CA GLY A 319 3.57 18.14 -10.67
C GLY A 319 4.49 19.33 -10.97
N PRO A 320 3.97 20.45 -11.51
CA PRO A 320 4.78 21.63 -11.82
C PRO A 320 5.46 22.26 -10.60
N SER A 321 4.80 22.29 -9.43
CA SER A 321 5.39 22.85 -8.20
C SER A 321 6.60 22.04 -7.71
N LEU A 322 6.66 20.76 -8.06
CA LEU A 322 7.77 19.85 -7.77
C LEU A 322 8.82 19.78 -8.89
N GLY A 323 8.70 20.60 -9.93
CA GLY A 323 9.62 20.62 -11.06
C GLY A 323 9.47 19.41 -12.00
N VAL A 324 8.31 18.76 -12.02
CA VAL A 324 7.97 17.71 -12.99
C VAL A 324 7.36 18.36 -14.24
N LEU A 325 7.93 18.10 -15.41
CA LEU A 325 7.36 18.54 -16.68
C LEU A 325 6.14 17.70 -17.06
N ALA A 326 5.17 18.32 -17.74
CA ALA A 326 4.03 17.62 -18.32
C ALA A 326 4.50 16.51 -19.27
N GLY A 327 4.06 15.27 -19.03
CA GLY A 327 4.45 14.08 -19.81
C GLY A 327 5.38 13.09 -19.10
N PHE A 328 5.69 13.28 -17.81
CA PHE A 328 6.35 12.25 -17.00
C PHE A 328 5.41 11.05 -16.82
N ASN A 329 5.59 10.04 -17.64
CA ASN A 329 4.81 8.81 -17.59
C ASN A 329 5.41 7.93 -16.49
N SER A 330 4.67 7.67 -15.40
CA SER A 330 5.15 6.86 -14.26
C SER A 330 5.53 5.42 -14.62
N LEU A 331 5.19 4.98 -15.84
CA LEU A 331 5.42 3.64 -16.38
C LEU A 331 6.47 3.59 -17.51
N ASP A 332 7.02 4.73 -17.96
CA ASP A 332 8.20 4.71 -18.85
C ASP A 332 9.41 4.38 -17.98
N GLY A 333 9.64 3.07 -17.86
CA GLY A 333 10.51 2.45 -16.88
C GLY A 333 11.99 2.68 -17.11
N ASP A 334 12.70 2.62 -15.99
CA ASP A 334 14.01 1.97 -15.90
C ASP A 334 13.81 0.50 -15.52
#